data_AF-A0A3D8H0D1-F1
#
_entry.id   AF-A0A3D8H0D1-F1
#
_cell.length_a   1.000
_cell.length_b   1.000
_cell.length_c   1.000
_cell.angle_alpha   90.00
_cell.angle_beta   90.00
_cell.angle_gamma   90.00
#
_symmetry.space_group_name_H-M   'P 1'
#
loop_
_entity.id
_entity.type
_entity.pdbx_description
1 polymer ?
#
loop_
_entity_poly.entity_id
_entity_poly.type
_entity_poly.pdbx_seq_one_letter_code
_entity_poly.pdbx_strand_id
1 'polypeptide(L)'
;MATSRRGVSHQVELGSLISQVGDLEKVIRDHINTHRYQVDLLQDSSNWNQICSSLDVIGDTMFAIGSYGASEFPKDSGLQYIYTYGLLQSLFLQQDALRHLSEAFDIQLNPSPTLMEIRGIRNASIGHPTKQNQKGERFYNYISRMSMSKHGFDLLRHSEHRNFDVVNVDIPAMVKNQLAEVISGYTVIADKLAEADRMHKKRFKSSLLRDVFPSAMGYFFEKIGQGIWAHSPGDREFGRSNLRMLRETYEKFQSALEERNELSEYAKFDLDQYFHAIERLEGYFAGSSESMEEPDARIYWSYLRNEHAGFTQIAEEIDEQYRK
;
A
#
# COMPACT_ATOMS: atom_id res chain seq x y z
N MET A 1 -0.98 -13.29 -44.93
CA MET A 1 -0.40 -12.00 -44.46
C MET A 1 -1.33 -11.18 -43.55
N ALA A 2 -2.67 -11.30 -43.62
CA ALA A 2 -3.58 -10.55 -42.73
C ALA A 2 -3.66 -11.09 -41.27
N THR A 3 -3.45 -12.40 -41.07
CA THR A 3 -3.47 -13.06 -39.74
C THR A 3 -2.30 -12.68 -38.84
N SER A 4 -1.12 -12.40 -39.41
CA SER A 4 0.07 -12.01 -38.65
C SER A 4 -0.03 -10.58 -38.07
N ARG A 5 -0.65 -9.64 -38.79
CA ARG A 5 -0.83 -8.25 -38.28
C ARG A 5 -1.88 -8.15 -37.17
N ARG A 6 -2.96 -8.95 -37.21
CA ARG A 6 -3.98 -8.99 -36.13
C ARG A 6 -3.43 -9.59 -34.83
N GLY A 7 -2.63 -10.66 -34.91
CA GLY A 7 -2.02 -11.27 -33.72
C GLY A 7 -1.07 -10.33 -32.98
N VAL A 8 -0.24 -9.57 -33.71
CA VAL A 8 0.68 -8.58 -33.12
C VAL A 8 -0.08 -7.42 -32.47
N SER A 9 -1.17 -6.94 -33.09
CA SER A 9 -1.98 -5.85 -32.53
C SER A 9 -2.63 -6.21 -31.19
N HIS A 10 -3.17 -7.42 -31.05
CA HIS A 10 -3.80 -7.86 -29.79
C HIS A 10 -2.78 -8.09 -28.68
N GLN A 11 -1.58 -8.56 -29.01
CA GLN A 11 -0.53 -8.79 -28.02
C GLN A 11 0.03 -7.46 -27.48
N VAL A 12 0.15 -6.44 -28.34
CA VAL A 12 0.54 -5.08 -27.92
C VAL A 12 -0.54 -4.45 -27.04
N GLU A 13 -1.81 -4.57 -27.42
CA GLU A 13 -2.93 -4.07 -26.62
C GLU A 13 -3.01 -4.73 -25.23
N LEU A 14 -2.88 -6.07 -25.18
CA LEU A 14 -2.83 -6.81 -23.93
C LEU A 14 -1.65 -6.35 -23.05
N GLY A 15 -0.46 -6.21 -23.63
CA GLY A 15 0.72 -5.70 -22.91
C GLY A 15 0.49 -4.31 -22.29
N SER A 16 -0.20 -3.42 -23.02
CA SER A 16 -0.55 -2.09 -22.52
C SER A 16 -1.51 -2.14 -21.33
N LEU A 17 -2.55 -2.98 -21.39
CA LEU A 17 -3.50 -3.13 -20.28
C LEU A 17 -2.83 -3.76 -19.06
N ILE A 18 -1.94 -4.74 -19.28
CA ILE A 18 -1.16 -5.36 -18.19
C ILE A 18 -0.27 -4.33 -17.50
N SER A 19 0.44 -3.50 -18.28
CA SER A 19 1.26 -2.41 -17.72
C SER A 19 0.43 -1.44 -16.90
N GLN A 20 -0.74 -1.04 -17.39
CA GLN A 20 -1.61 -0.09 -16.70
C GLN A 20 -2.11 -0.63 -15.34
N VAL A 21 -2.46 -1.92 -15.26
CA VAL A 21 -2.79 -2.56 -13.97
C VAL A 21 -1.58 -2.53 -13.04
N GLY A 22 -0.38 -2.86 -13.55
CA GLY A 22 0.85 -2.85 -12.75
C GLY A 22 1.20 -1.46 -12.22
N ASP A 23 1.00 -0.41 -13.02
CA ASP A 23 1.22 0.98 -12.60
C ASP A 23 0.25 1.37 -11.47
N LEU A 24 -1.02 1.00 -11.57
CA LEU A 24 -2.02 1.25 -10.52
C LEU A 24 -1.75 0.43 -9.26
N GLU A 25 -1.35 -0.84 -9.40
CA GLU A 25 -0.94 -1.68 -8.28
C GLU A 25 0.22 -1.05 -7.53
N LYS A 26 1.21 -0.51 -8.25
CA LYS A 26 2.33 0.21 -7.65
C LYS A 26 1.87 1.44 -6.87
N VAL A 27 0.95 2.24 -7.41
CA VAL A 27 0.38 3.40 -6.69
C VAL A 27 -0.24 2.99 -5.36
N ILE A 28 -1.03 1.91 -5.34
CA ILE A 28 -1.63 1.41 -4.11
C ILE A 28 -0.54 0.88 -3.15
N ARG A 29 0.43 0.11 -3.65
CA ARG A 29 1.55 -0.40 -2.85
C ARG A 29 2.39 0.71 -2.23
N ASP A 30 2.70 1.76 -2.99
CA ASP A 30 3.45 2.91 -2.50
C ASP A 30 2.68 3.65 -1.39
N HIS A 31 1.35 3.77 -1.53
CA HIS A 31 0.50 4.35 -0.50
C HIS A 31 0.51 3.51 0.79
N ILE A 32 0.19 2.21 0.73
CA ILE A 32 0.09 1.37 1.93
C ILE A 32 1.43 1.16 2.64
N ASN A 33 2.55 1.31 1.93
CA ASN A 33 3.90 1.21 2.49
C ASN A 33 4.46 2.57 2.96
N THR A 34 3.70 3.66 2.80
CA THR A 34 4.07 4.93 3.43
C THR A 34 3.85 4.79 4.93
N HIS A 35 4.91 5.02 5.72
CA HIS A 35 4.92 4.83 7.19
C HIS A 35 3.65 5.33 7.88
N ARG A 36 3.24 6.58 7.56
CA ARG A 36 2.08 7.21 8.17
C ARG A 36 0.74 6.47 8.01
N TYR A 37 0.57 5.75 6.90
CA TYR A 37 -0.64 4.93 6.64
C TYR A 37 -0.44 3.51 7.14
N GLN A 38 0.78 3.00 7.01
CA GLN A 38 1.13 1.66 7.45
C GLN A 38 0.92 1.48 8.96
N VAL A 39 1.21 2.50 9.77
CA VAL A 39 0.97 2.48 11.23
C VAL A 39 -0.48 2.13 11.55
N ASP A 40 -1.45 2.76 10.87
CA ASP A 40 -2.88 2.49 11.11
C ASP A 40 -3.30 1.15 10.49
N LEU A 41 -2.84 0.83 9.28
CA LEU A 41 -3.18 -0.40 8.59
C LEU A 41 -2.69 -1.65 9.34
N LEU A 42 -1.53 -1.59 9.99
CA LEU A 42 -0.98 -2.70 10.77
C LEU A 42 -1.71 -2.96 12.09
N GLN A 43 -2.51 -2.01 12.60
CA GLN A 43 -3.32 -2.23 13.81
C GLN A 43 -4.37 -3.32 13.61
N ASP A 44 -4.93 -3.40 12.39
CA ASP A 44 -5.79 -4.50 11.98
C ASP A 44 -5.02 -5.49 11.09
N SER A 45 -4.33 -6.42 11.74
CA SER A 45 -3.58 -7.46 11.04
C SER A 45 -4.43 -8.30 10.06
N SER A 46 -5.74 -8.47 10.30
CA SER A 46 -6.61 -9.20 9.38
C SER A 46 -6.83 -8.39 8.11
N ASN A 47 -7.15 -7.10 8.27
CA ASN A 47 -7.34 -6.21 7.13
C ASN A 47 -6.04 -6.04 6.32
N TRP A 48 -4.90 -5.88 6.99
CA TRP A 48 -3.58 -5.83 6.36
C TRP A 48 -3.29 -7.08 5.51
N ASN A 49 -3.53 -8.27 6.07
CA ASN A 49 -3.33 -9.52 5.35
C ASN A 49 -4.27 -9.65 4.14
N GLN A 50 -5.51 -9.16 4.26
CA GLN A 50 -6.46 -9.12 3.14
C GLN A 50 -5.98 -8.19 2.02
N ILE A 51 -5.45 -7.01 2.35
CA ILE A 51 -4.88 -6.06 1.37
C ILE A 51 -3.71 -6.73 0.64
N CYS A 52 -2.72 -7.24 1.38
CA CYS A 52 -1.52 -7.86 0.80
C CYS A 52 -1.87 -9.06 -0.08
N SER A 53 -2.67 -10.00 0.43
CA SER A 53 -3.07 -11.18 -0.34
C SER A 53 -3.89 -10.85 -1.58
N SER A 54 -4.74 -9.81 -1.53
CA SER A 54 -5.51 -9.37 -2.68
C SER A 54 -4.61 -8.76 -3.76
N LEU A 55 -3.66 -7.90 -3.38
CA LEU A 55 -2.69 -7.33 -4.31
C LEU A 55 -1.82 -8.41 -4.95
N ASP A 56 -1.35 -9.39 -4.17
CA ASP A 56 -0.53 -10.49 -4.66
C ASP A 56 -1.31 -11.39 -5.63
N VAL A 57 -2.56 -11.74 -5.33
CA VAL A 57 -3.41 -12.52 -6.25
C VAL A 57 -3.66 -11.76 -7.56
N ILE A 58 -3.86 -10.44 -7.51
CA ILE A 58 -4.02 -9.66 -8.74
C ILE A 58 -2.71 -9.71 -9.54
N GLY A 59 -1.55 -9.45 -8.93
CA GLY A 59 -0.24 -9.57 -9.59
C GLY A 59 0.02 -10.96 -10.19
N ASP A 60 -0.24 -12.03 -9.44
CA ASP A 60 -0.07 -13.42 -9.88
C ASP A 60 -0.97 -13.76 -11.08
N THR A 61 -2.22 -13.30 -11.06
CA THR A 61 -3.14 -13.49 -12.18
C THR A 61 -2.71 -12.69 -13.41
N MET A 62 -2.08 -11.52 -13.25
CA MET A 62 -1.48 -10.77 -14.35
C MET A 62 -0.33 -11.55 -15.01
N PHE A 63 0.54 -12.21 -14.24
CA PHE A 63 1.57 -13.09 -14.79
C PHE A 63 0.97 -14.26 -15.59
N ALA A 64 -0.08 -14.89 -15.06
CA ALA A 64 -0.77 -15.99 -15.74
C ALA A 64 -1.42 -15.55 -17.06
N ILE A 65 -2.13 -14.41 -17.05
CA ILE A 65 -2.78 -13.83 -18.24
C ILE A 65 -1.74 -13.44 -19.30
N GLY A 66 -0.67 -12.76 -18.89
CA GLY A 66 0.42 -12.38 -19.78
C GLY A 66 1.11 -13.59 -20.41
N SER A 67 1.39 -14.62 -19.59
CA SER A 67 1.99 -15.88 -20.06
C SER A 67 1.09 -16.62 -21.04
N TYR A 68 -0.22 -16.72 -20.77
CA TYR A 68 -1.18 -17.30 -21.72
C TYR A 68 -1.20 -16.53 -23.05
N GLY A 69 -1.21 -15.20 -22.99
CA GLY A 69 -1.17 -14.32 -24.16
C GLY A 69 0.08 -14.53 -25.02
N ALA A 70 1.25 -14.67 -24.39
CA ALA A 70 2.54 -14.81 -25.08
C ALA A 70 2.85 -16.24 -25.54
N SER A 71 2.38 -17.26 -24.84
CA SER A 71 2.77 -18.66 -25.08
C SER A 71 2.06 -19.27 -26.29
N GLU A 72 2.67 -20.25 -26.94
CA GLU A 72 1.98 -21.06 -27.96
C GLU A 72 0.88 -21.89 -27.31
N PHE A 73 -0.26 -22.02 -27.99
CA PHE A 73 -1.35 -22.86 -27.50
C PHE A 73 -1.05 -24.34 -27.82
N PRO A 74 -1.21 -25.25 -26.85
CA PRO A 74 -0.78 -26.62 -27.00
C PRO A 74 -1.60 -27.35 -28.07
N LYS A 75 -0.96 -28.31 -28.73
CA LYS A 75 -1.62 -29.24 -29.67
C LYS A 75 -2.31 -30.40 -28.96
N ASP A 76 -1.79 -30.79 -27.80
CA ASP A 76 -2.37 -31.84 -26.97
C ASP A 76 -3.69 -31.37 -26.33
N SER A 77 -4.77 -32.13 -26.52
CA SER A 77 -6.10 -31.74 -26.03
C SER A 77 -6.18 -31.65 -24.51
N GLY A 78 -5.44 -32.48 -23.76
CA GLY A 78 -5.42 -32.41 -22.30
C GLY A 78 -4.80 -31.09 -21.83
N LEU A 79 -3.67 -30.70 -22.41
CA LEU A 79 -3.02 -29.42 -22.14
C LEU A 79 -3.87 -28.21 -22.58
N GLN A 80 -4.65 -28.33 -23.66
CA GLN A 80 -5.59 -27.27 -24.08
C GLN A 80 -6.63 -26.98 -22.99
N TYR A 81 -7.16 -28.02 -22.33
CA TYR A 81 -8.04 -27.85 -21.19
C TYR A 81 -7.31 -27.19 -20.02
N ILE A 82 -6.11 -27.64 -19.67
CA ILE A 82 -5.33 -27.05 -18.57
C ILE A 82 -5.09 -25.56 -18.81
N TYR A 83 -4.69 -25.15 -20.02
CA TYR A 83 -4.47 -23.74 -20.34
C TYR A 83 -5.76 -22.93 -20.30
N THR A 84 -6.84 -23.45 -20.87
CA THR A 84 -8.15 -22.77 -20.86
C THR A 84 -8.68 -22.63 -19.43
N TYR A 85 -8.57 -23.69 -18.63
CA TYR A 85 -9.07 -23.73 -17.26
C TYR A 85 -8.25 -22.81 -16.36
N GLY A 86 -6.93 -22.85 -16.50
CA GLY A 86 -6.01 -21.96 -15.80
C GLY A 86 -6.35 -20.50 -16.08
N LEU A 87 -6.50 -20.11 -17.34
CA LEU A 87 -6.87 -18.73 -17.69
C LEU A 87 -8.21 -18.32 -17.09
N LEU A 88 -9.27 -19.10 -17.30
CA LEU A 88 -10.60 -18.78 -16.76
C LEU A 88 -10.59 -18.69 -15.24
N GLN A 89 -9.81 -19.55 -14.57
CA GLN A 89 -9.62 -19.51 -13.13
C GLN A 89 -8.87 -18.25 -12.69
N SER A 90 -7.83 -17.83 -13.41
CA SER A 90 -7.11 -16.59 -13.13
C SER A 90 -8.02 -15.36 -13.22
N LEU A 91 -8.87 -15.26 -14.25
CA LEU A 91 -9.85 -14.15 -14.36
C LEU A 91 -10.82 -14.13 -13.17
N PHE A 92 -11.28 -15.31 -12.74
CA PHE A 92 -12.18 -15.43 -11.58
C PHE A 92 -11.51 -15.00 -10.27
N LEU A 93 -10.28 -15.47 -10.01
CA LEU A 93 -9.51 -15.10 -8.81
C LEU A 93 -9.22 -13.60 -8.78
N GLN A 94 -8.90 -13.00 -9.93
CA GLN A 94 -8.66 -11.57 -10.05
C GLN A 94 -9.89 -10.74 -9.68
N GLN A 95 -11.10 -11.17 -10.07
CA GLN A 95 -12.34 -10.49 -9.66
C GLN A 95 -12.55 -10.55 -8.15
N ASP A 96 -12.31 -11.71 -7.52
CA ASP A 96 -12.47 -11.84 -6.07
C ASP A 96 -11.45 -11.02 -5.30
N ALA A 97 -10.19 -11.04 -5.75
CA ALA A 97 -9.15 -10.22 -5.16
C ALA A 97 -9.46 -8.72 -5.27
N LEU A 98 -9.94 -8.24 -6.42
CA LEU A 98 -10.34 -6.83 -6.57
C LEU A 98 -11.48 -6.46 -5.61
N ARG A 99 -12.50 -7.32 -5.48
CA ARG A 99 -13.60 -7.11 -4.54
C ARG A 99 -13.09 -7.08 -3.09
N HIS A 100 -12.30 -8.06 -2.69
CA HIS A 100 -11.73 -8.12 -1.34
C HIS A 100 -10.82 -6.93 -1.05
N LEU A 101 -10.05 -6.46 -2.03
CA LEU A 101 -9.24 -5.25 -1.90
C LEU A 101 -10.13 -4.03 -1.67
N SER A 102 -11.23 -3.89 -2.42
CA SER A 102 -12.17 -2.78 -2.20
C SER A 102 -12.85 -2.85 -0.84
N GLU A 103 -13.23 -4.05 -0.37
CA GLU A 103 -13.81 -4.27 0.96
C GLU A 103 -12.84 -3.86 2.06
N ALA A 104 -11.54 -4.17 1.90
CA ALA A 104 -10.50 -3.81 2.88
C ALA A 104 -10.25 -2.30 3.02
N PHE A 105 -10.68 -1.51 2.02
CA PHE A 105 -10.64 -0.04 2.06
C PHE A 105 -12.03 0.58 2.26
N ASP A 106 -13.04 -0.21 2.66
CA ASP A 106 -14.43 0.21 2.83
C ASP A 106 -15.04 0.85 1.56
N ILE A 107 -14.64 0.37 0.39
CA ILE A 107 -15.13 0.83 -0.92
C ILE A 107 -16.14 -0.18 -1.45
N GLN A 108 -17.36 0.29 -1.73
CA GLN A 108 -18.38 -0.54 -2.36
C GLN A 108 -18.18 -0.60 -3.89
N LEU A 109 -17.52 -1.65 -4.37
CA LEU A 109 -17.48 -1.99 -5.79
C LEU A 109 -18.49 -3.09 -6.11
N ASN A 110 -19.52 -2.74 -6.89
CA ASN A 110 -20.46 -3.72 -7.41
C ASN A 110 -19.88 -4.34 -8.70
N PRO A 111 -19.93 -5.67 -8.87
CA PRO A 111 -19.47 -6.29 -10.10
C PRO A 111 -20.33 -5.83 -11.27
N SER A 112 -19.68 -5.35 -12.34
CA SER A 112 -20.37 -4.95 -13.55
C SER A 112 -21.02 -6.17 -14.25
N PRO A 113 -22.03 -5.94 -15.11
CA PRO A 113 -22.63 -7.01 -15.91
C PRO A 113 -21.58 -7.81 -16.70
N THR A 114 -20.53 -7.14 -17.17
CA THR A 114 -19.41 -7.74 -17.91
C THR A 114 -18.59 -8.70 -17.04
N LEU A 115 -18.22 -8.31 -15.82
CA LEU A 115 -17.54 -9.21 -14.88
C LEU A 115 -18.42 -10.40 -14.49
N MET A 116 -19.72 -10.16 -14.28
CA MET A 116 -20.70 -11.21 -13.99
C MET A 116 -20.84 -12.21 -15.15
N GLU A 117 -20.79 -11.74 -16.40
CA GLU A 117 -20.80 -12.60 -17.59
C GLU A 117 -19.56 -13.49 -17.66
N ILE A 118 -18.36 -12.90 -17.50
CA ILE A 118 -17.09 -13.64 -17.46
C ILE A 118 -17.12 -14.72 -16.38
N ARG A 119 -17.61 -14.36 -15.18
CA ARG A 119 -17.79 -15.29 -14.07
C ARG A 119 -18.78 -16.40 -14.40
N GLY A 120 -19.88 -16.05 -15.07
CA GLY A 120 -20.89 -16.97 -15.57
C GLY A 120 -20.31 -18.00 -16.54
N ILE A 121 -19.51 -17.55 -17.51
CA ILE A 121 -18.82 -18.40 -18.49
C ILE A 121 -17.86 -19.36 -17.78
N ARG A 122 -17.03 -18.87 -16.86
CA ARG A 122 -16.12 -19.74 -16.07
C ARG A 122 -16.91 -20.78 -15.30
N ASN A 123 -17.97 -20.37 -14.60
CA ASN A 123 -18.77 -21.29 -13.79
C ASN A 123 -19.49 -22.33 -14.66
N ALA A 124 -20.02 -21.94 -15.82
CA ALA A 124 -20.66 -22.86 -16.75
C ALA A 124 -19.66 -23.82 -17.41
N SER A 125 -18.44 -23.36 -17.68
CA SER A 125 -17.43 -24.13 -18.41
C SER A 125 -16.67 -25.11 -17.51
N ILE A 126 -16.19 -24.65 -16.35
CA ILE A 126 -15.19 -25.38 -15.54
C ILE A 126 -15.57 -25.50 -14.06
N GLY A 127 -16.43 -24.63 -13.54
CA GLY A 127 -16.80 -24.63 -12.12
C GLY A 127 -17.88 -25.66 -11.79
N HIS A 128 -19.02 -25.58 -12.49
CA HIS A 128 -20.20 -26.41 -12.29
C HIS A 128 -20.82 -26.88 -13.62
N PRO A 129 -20.04 -27.41 -14.58
CA PRO A 129 -20.54 -27.72 -15.91
C PRO A 129 -21.65 -28.77 -15.91
N THR A 130 -21.58 -29.77 -15.03
CA THR A 130 -22.50 -30.91 -15.03
C THR A 130 -23.81 -30.66 -14.27
N LYS A 131 -23.92 -29.54 -13.54
CA LYS A 131 -25.15 -29.17 -12.80
C LYS A 131 -25.07 -27.71 -12.35
N GLN A 132 -25.43 -26.79 -13.24
CA GLN A 132 -25.47 -25.37 -12.92
C GLN A 132 -26.91 -24.90 -12.71
N ASN A 133 -27.25 -24.43 -11.51
CA ASN A 133 -28.54 -23.79 -11.28
C ASN A 133 -28.38 -22.27 -11.48
N GLN A 134 -29.13 -21.69 -12.42
CA GLN A 134 -29.12 -20.25 -12.68
C GLN A 134 -30.57 -19.76 -12.85
N LYS A 135 -30.97 -18.79 -12.01
CA LYS A 135 -32.32 -18.17 -12.03
C LYS A 135 -33.47 -19.19 -12.01
N GLY A 136 -33.33 -20.27 -11.26
CA GLY A 136 -34.35 -21.32 -11.15
C GLY A 136 -34.33 -22.36 -12.27
N GLU A 137 -33.49 -22.21 -13.28
CA GLU A 137 -33.30 -23.18 -14.36
C GLU A 137 -31.99 -23.96 -14.19
N ARG A 138 -32.01 -25.23 -14.55
CA ARG A 138 -30.84 -26.12 -14.47
C ARG A 138 -30.21 -26.31 -15.84
N PHE A 139 -28.90 -26.13 -15.88
CA PHE A 139 -28.09 -26.25 -17.08
C PHE A 139 -27.04 -27.34 -16.96
N TYR A 140 -26.81 -28.01 -18.10
CA TYR A 140 -25.77 -29.00 -18.32
C TYR A 140 -24.91 -28.51 -19.47
N ASN A 141 -23.65 -28.22 -19.17
CA ASN A 141 -22.73 -27.54 -20.05
C ASN A 141 -21.53 -28.44 -20.37
N TYR A 142 -21.01 -28.33 -21.59
CA TYR A 142 -19.71 -28.91 -21.94
C TYR A 142 -19.05 -28.12 -23.05
N ILE A 143 -17.72 -28.07 -23.02
CA ILE A 143 -16.92 -27.44 -24.07
C ILE A 143 -16.87 -28.37 -25.28
N SER A 144 -17.21 -27.86 -26.47
CA SER A 144 -17.01 -28.57 -27.72
C SER A 144 -15.51 -28.67 -28.02
N ARG A 145 -14.92 -29.85 -27.78
CA ARG A 145 -13.47 -30.06 -27.93
C ARG A 145 -12.93 -29.67 -29.30
N MET A 146 -13.69 -29.92 -30.36
CA MET A 146 -13.26 -29.58 -31.73
C MET A 146 -13.18 -28.08 -32.00
N SER A 147 -13.86 -27.26 -31.19
CA SER A 147 -13.84 -25.79 -31.29
C SER A 147 -12.72 -25.14 -30.47
N MET A 148 -12.02 -25.91 -29.61
CA MET A 148 -11.04 -25.35 -28.70
C MET A 148 -9.84 -24.78 -29.44
N SER A 149 -9.55 -23.52 -29.15
CA SER A 149 -8.40 -22.80 -29.69
C SER A 149 -7.88 -21.79 -28.67
N LYS A 150 -6.74 -21.16 -28.98
CA LYS A 150 -6.22 -20.03 -28.19
C LYS A 150 -7.20 -18.86 -28.09
N HIS A 151 -8.08 -18.72 -29.09
CA HIS A 151 -8.94 -17.55 -29.21
C HIS A 151 -10.33 -17.79 -28.62
N GLY A 152 -10.67 -19.02 -28.26
CA GLY A 152 -12.02 -19.33 -27.83
C GLY A 152 -12.41 -20.78 -27.99
N PHE A 153 -13.66 -21.03 -27.64
CA PHE A 153 -14.32 -22.32 -27.77
C PHE A 153 -15.84 -22.11 -27.76
N ASP A 154 -16.58 -23.10 -28.24
CA ASP A 154 -18.02 -23.17 -28.12
C ASP A 154 -18.40 -23.93 -26.85
N LEU A 155 -19.21 -23.27 -26.01
CA LEU A 155 -19.83 -23.86 -24.84
C LEU A 155 -21.24 -24.31 -25.19
N LEU A 156 -21.46 -25.61 -25.17
CA LEU A 156 -22.75 -26.24 -25.45
C LEU A 156 -23.56 -26.29 -24.17
N ARG A 157 -24.77 -25.75 -24.20
CA ARG A 157 -25.62 -25.55 -23.02
C ARG A 157 -26.98 -26.17 -23.24
N HIS A 158 -27.30 -27.18 -22.43
CA HIS A 158 -28.61 -27.84 -22.40
C HIS A 158 -29.36 -27.46 -21.13
N SER A 159 -30.68 -27.40 -21.22
CA SER A 159 -31.58 -27.17 -20.08
C SER A 159 -32.77 -28.10 -20.15
N GLU A 160 -33.56 -28.17 -19.07
CA GLU A 160 -34.78 -28.99 -19.05
C GLU A 160 -35.89 -28.44 -19.98
N HIS A 161 -35.87 -27.14 -20.29
CA HIS A 161 -36.93 -26.46 -21.05
C HIS A 161 -36.51 -25.98 -22.44
N ARG A 162 -35.21 -25.83 -22.71
CA ARG A 162 -34.65 -25.53 -24.04
C ARG A 162 -33.84 -26.70 -24.57
N ASN A 163 -34.06 -27.04 -25.83
CA ASN A 163 -33.39 -28.17 -26.49
C ASN A 163 -31.86 -28.03 -26.45
N PHE A 164 -31.32 -26.86 -26.83
CA PHE A 164 -29.89 -26.66 -27.05
C PHE A 164 -29.55 -25.20 -27.35
N ASP A 165 -28.60 -24.62 -26.61
CA ASP A 165 -28.00 -23.31 -26.88
C ASP A 165 -26.47 -23.46 -27.07
N VAL A 166 -25.90 -22.69 -28.00
CA VAL A 166 -24.44 -22.61 -28.22
C VAL A 166 -23.96 -21.23 -27.84
N VAL A 167 -23.03 -21.14 -26.88
CA VAL A 167 -22.40 -19.89 -26.47
C VAL A 167 -20.97 -19.88 -27.01
N ASN A 168 -20.68 -18.96 -27.93
CA ASN A 168 -19.33 -18.76 -28.43
C ASN A 168 -18.53 -17.92 -27.43
N VAL A 169 -17.43 -18.48 -26.91
CA VAL A 169 -16.57 -17.83 -25.93
C VAL A 169 -15.37 -17.22 -26.65
N ASP A 170 -15.28 -15.89 -26.66
CA ASP A 170 -14.15 -15.13 -27.21
C ASP A 170 -13.17 -14.77 -26.08
N ILE A 171 -12.04 -15.49 -26.03
CA ILE A 171 -11.03 -15.31 -24.99
C ILE A 171 -10.35 -13.93 -25.06
N PRO A 172 -9.85 -13.46 -26.23
CA PRO A 172 -9.28 -12.12 -26.34
C PRO A 172 -10.22 -11.01 -25.84
N ALA A 173 -11.50 -11.05 -26.23
CA ALA A 173 -12.48 -10.07 -25.78
C ALA A 173 -12.74 -10.16 -24.27
N MET A 174 -12.87 -11.38 -23.72
CA MET A 174 -13.05 -11.58 -22.29
C MET A 174 -11.87 -11.05 -21.47
N VAL A 175 -10.62 -11.34 -21.87
CA VAL A 175 -9.42 -10.85 -21.17
C VAL A 175 -9.35 -9.34 -21.23
N LYS A 176 -9.58 -8.73 -22.40
CA LYS A 176 -9.61 -7.28 -22.55
C LYS A 176 -10.64 -6.64 -21.62
N ASN A 177 -11.86 -7.15 -21.63
CA ASN A 177 -12.94 -6.63 -20.79
C ASN A 177 -12.65 -6.82 -19.30
N GLN A 178 -12.12 -7.98 -18.90
CA GLN A 178 -11.68 -8.24 -17.53
C GLN A 178 -10.67 -7.18 -17.08
N LEU A 179 -9.61 -6.96 -17.85
CA LEU A 179 -8.55 -6.01 -17.46
C LEU A 179 -9.07 -4.57 -17.42
N ALA A 180 -9.93 -4.17 -18.35
CA ALA A 180 -10.54 -2.84 -18.33
C ALA A 180 -11.36 -2.59 -17.05
N GLU A 181 -12.13 -3.59 -16.62
CA GLU A 181 -12.92 -3.51 -15.37
C GLU A 181 -12.01 -3.51 -14.13
N VAL A 182 -10.92 -4.28 -14.14
CA VAL A 182 -9.90 -4.26 -13.08
C VAL A 182 -9.23 -2.90 -12.97
N ILE A 183 -8.83 -2.31 -14.11
CA ILE A 183 -8.28 -0.95 -14.17
C ILE A 183 -9.26 0.06 -13.59
N SER A 184 -10.55 -0.03 -13.95
CA SER A 184 -11.58 0.85 -13.41
C SER A 184 -11.70 0.71 -11.89
N GLY A 185 -11.70 -0.52 -11.36
CA GLY A 185 -11.76 -0.77 -9.92
C GLY A 185 -10.53 -0.24 -9.19
N TYR A 186 -9.33 -0.52 -9.69
CA TYR A 186 -8.08 0.02 -9.14
C TYR A 186 -8.06 1.53 -9.15
N THR A 187 -8.55 2.17 -10.21
CA THR A 187 -8.59 3.64 -10.31
C THR A 187 -9.44 4.22 -9.18
N VAL A 188 -10.62 3.64 -8.92
CA VAL A 188 -11.48 4.07 -7.79
C VAL A 188 -10.75 3.93 -6.45
N ILE A 189 -10.03 2.83 -6.24
CA ILE A 189 -9.28 2.62 -4.99
C ILE A 189 -8.12 3.63 -4.90
N ALA A 190 -7.33 3.79 -5.95
CA ALA A 190 -6.22 4.73 -6.00
C ALA A 190 -6.68 6.18 -5.76
N ASP A 191 -7.78 6.60 -6.37
CA ASP A 191 -8.36 7.93 -6.16
C ASP A 191 -8.80 8.15 -4.71
N LYS A 192 -9.39 7.12 -4.08
CA LYS A 192 -9.78 7.17 -2.66
C LYS A 192 -8.57 7.34 -1.74
N LEU A 193 -7.49 6.60 -2.01
CA LEU A 193 -6.25 6.67 -1.24
C LEU A 193 -5.54 8.02 -1.46
N ALA A 194 -5.52 8.53 -2.69
CA ALA A 194 -4.98 9.85 -3.01
C ALA A 194 -5.76 10.98 -2.31
N GLU A 195 -7.09 10.86 -2.25
CA GLU A 195 -7.93 11.82 -1.52
C GLU A 195 -7.65 11.77 -0.01
N ALA A 196 -7.51 10.58 0.57
CA ALA A 196 -7.15 10.42 1.97
C ALA A 196 -5.80 11.08 2.29
N ASP A 197 -4.79 10.86 1.44
CA ASP A 197 -3.46 11.47 1.57
C ASP A 197 -3.52 13.01 1.49
N ARG A 198 -4.26 13.52 0.51
CA ARG A 198 -4.47 14.97 0.34
C ARG A 198 -5.13 15.58 1.57
N MET A 199 -6.14 14.92 2.13
CA MET A 199 -6.85 15.41 3.32
C MET A 199 -5.97 15.38 4.57
N HIS A 200 -5.15 14.34 4.74
CA HIS A 200 -4.15 14.26 5.82
C HIS A 200 -3.13 15.39 5.71
N LYS A 201 -2.50 15.56 4.54
CA LYS A 201 -1.54 16.64 4.30
C LYS A 201 -2.17 18.02 4.55
N LYS A 202 -3.39 18.24 4.08
CA LYS A 202 -4.11 19.50 4.28
C LYS A 202 -4.36 19.80 5.76
N ARG A 203 -4.65 18.78 6.59
CA ARG A 203 -4.87 18.95 8.03
C ARG A 203 -3.64 19.55 8.73
N PHE A 204 -2.44 19.16 8.32
CA PHE A 204 -1.20 19.57 8.99
C PHE A 204 -0.38 20.61 8.21
N LYS A 205 -0.81 21.02 7.01
CA LYS A 205 -0.09 21.98 6.14
C LYS A 205 0.29 23.29 6.82
N SER A 206 -0.52 23.78 7.76
CA SER A 206 -0.27 25.03 8.50
C SER A 206 0.44 24.84 9.85
N SER A 207 0.71 23.60 10.25
CA SER A 207 1.40 23.24 11.49
C SER A 207 2.72 22.59 11.11
N LEU A 208 3.72 23.42 10.82
CA LEU A 208 5.03 22.92 10.42
C LEU A 208 5.75 22.33 11.62
N LEU A 209 6.35 21.16 11.45
CA LEU A 209 7.17 20.51 12.48
C LEU A 209 8.39 21.37 12.81
N ARG A 210 8.97 22.07 11.83
CA ARG A 210 10.08 22.99 12.06
C ARG A 210 9.72 24.10 13.05
N ASP A 211 8.47 24.57 13.03
CA ASP A 211 8.02 25.67 13.89
C ASP A 211 7.96 25.27 15.38
N VAL A 212 8.05 23.97 15.69
CA VAL A 212 8.20 23.48 17.07
C VAL A 212 9.53 23.96 17.67
N PHE A 213 10.58 24.10 16.86
CA PHE A 213 11.90 24.52 17.32
C PHE A 213 12.01 26.05 17.33
N PRO A 214 12.06 26.70 18.52
CA PRO A 214 12.17 28.16 18.59
C PRO A 214 13.51 28.66 18.04
N SER A 215 13.55 29.90 17.54
CA SER A 215 14.83 30.52 17.13
C SER A 215 15.85 30.64 18.27
N ALA A 216 15.39 30.56 19.52
CA ALA A 216 16.19 30.60 20.73
C ALA A 216 16.89 29.27 21.08
N MET A 217 16.78 28.20 20.28
CA MET A 217 17.42 26.91 20.58
C MET A 217 18.93 27.04 20.85
N GLY A 218 19.64 27.83 20.03
CA GLY A 218 21.07 28.12 20.25
C GLY A 218 21.36 28.73 21.63
N TYR A 219 20.47 29.62 22.09
CA TYR A 219 20.57 30.24 23.41
C TYR A 219 20.32 29.22 24.53
N PHE A 220 19.36 28.31 24.39
CA PHE A 220 19.14 27.24 25.38
C PHE A 220 20.39 26.38 25.54
N PHE A 221 21.00 25.95 24.43
CA PHE A 221 22.26 25.19 24.49
C PHE A 221 23.38 25.97 25.17
N GLU A 222 23.57 27.26 24.84
CA GLU A 222 24.58 28.10 25.49
C GLU A 222 24.38 28.16 27.01
N LYS A 223 23.14 28.37 27.47
CA LYS A 223 22.81 28.49 28.89
C LYS A 223 22.93 27.19 29.65
N ILE A 224 22.58 26.06 29.03
CA ILE A 224 22.84 24.73 29.60
C ILE A 224 24.35 24.55 29.81
N GLY A 225 25.17 24.86 28.80
CA GLY A 225 26.64 24.79 28.91
C GLY A 225 27.21 25.67 30.03
N GLN A 226 26.76 26.94 30.11
CA GLN A 226 27.15 27.85 31.18
C GLN A 226 26.78 27.31 32.57
N GLY A 227 25.59 26.73 32.73
CA GLY A 227 25.18 26.12 34.00
C GLY A 227 26.01 24.90 34.40
N ILE A 228 26.59 24.17 33.44
CA ILE A 228 27.51 23.05 33.72
C ILE A 228 28.84 23.58 34.27
N TRP A 229 29.37 24.67 33.71
CA TRP A 229 30.66 25.24 34.11
C TRP A 229 30.56 26.24 35.29
N ALA A 230 29.35 26.52 35.75
CA ALA A 230 29.08 27.57 36.71
C ALA A 230 29.62 27.26 38.11
N HIS A 231 30.30 28.25 38.70
CA HIS A 231 30.65 28.25 40.12
C HIS A 231 29.58 28.89 41.00
N SER A 232 28.55 29.52 40.40
CA SER A 232 27.45 30.17 41.12
C SER A 232 26.17 29.31 41.10
N PRO A 233 25.41 29.25 42.21
CA PRO A 233 24.13 28.54 42.25
C PRO A 233 23.09 29.07 41.25
N GLY A 234 23.11 30.39 40.98
CA GLY A 234 22.15 31.03 40.07
C GLY A 234 22.34 30.62 38.61
N ASP A 235 23.58 30.55 38.13
CA ASP A 235 23.87 30.10 36.76
C ASP A 235 23.54 28.62 36.57
N ARG A 236 23.74 27.79 37.61
CA ARG A 236 23.37 26.37 37.61
C ARG A 236 21.85 26.19 37.50
N GLU A 237 21.08 26.97 38.26
CA GLU A 237 19.60 26.97 38.17
C GLU A 237 19.13 27.45 36.80
N PHE A 238 19.78 28.47 36.24
CA PHE A 238 19.45 28.99 34.92
C PHE A 238 19.71 27.96 33.81
N GLY A 239 20.83 27.24 33.86
CA GLY A 239 21.12 26.12 32.97
C GLY A 239 20.07 25.01 33.07
N ARG A 240 19.66 24.65 34.30
CA ARG A 240 18.58 23.68 34.54
C ARG A 240 17.23 24.12 33.96
N SER A 241 16.89 25.41 34.07
CA SER A 241 15.66 25.95 33.49
C SER A 241 15.65 25.85 31.96
N ASN A 242 16.79 26.15 31.31
CA ASN A 242 16.92 26.03 29.85
C ASN A 242 16.90 24.56 29.39
N LEU A 243 17.45 23.63 30.18
CA LEU A 243 17.32 22.19 29.92
C LEU A 243 15.87 21.72 29.97
N ARG A 244 15.06 22.25 30.90
CA ARG A 244 13.62 21.97 30.94
C ARG A 244 12.90 22.49 29.69
N MET A 245 13.20 23.72 29.26
CA MET A 245 12.63 24.27 28.02
C MET A 245 13.02 23.45 26.79
N LEU A 246 14.26 22.93 26.76
CA LEU A 246 14.72 22.01 25.73
C LEU A 246 13.89 20.72 25.74
N ARG A 247 13.72 20.09 26.91
CA ARG A 247 12.87 18.89 27.08
C ARG A 247 11.45 19.13 26.56
N GLU A 248 10.80 20.20 27.01
CA GLU A 248 9.43 20.54 26.59
C GLU A 248 9.32 20.75 25.07
N THR A 249 10.37 21.27 24.43
CA THR A 249 10.41 21.45 22.97
C THR A 249 10.43 20.09 22.26
N TYR A 250 11.24 19.15 22.74
CA TYR A 250 11.36 17.83 22.15
C TYR A 250 10.15 16.93 22.45
N GLU A 251 9.51 17.09 23.61
CA GLU A 251 8.24 16.42 23.92
C GLU A 251 7.15 16.88 22.95
N LYS A 252 7.06 18.19 22.67
CA LYS A 252 6.14 18.71 21.64
C LYS A 252 6.46 18.17 20.26
N PHE A 253 7.74 18.06 19.91
CA PHE A 253 8.14 17.51 18.61
C PHE A 253 7.77 16.04 18.47
N GLN A 254 8.02 15.22 19.50
CA GLN A 254 7.59 13.83 19.53
C GLN A 254 6.07 13.70 19.40
N SER A 255 5.29 14.42 20.22
CA SER A 255 3.83 14.39 20.14
C SER A 255 3.31 14.84 18.76
N ALA A 256 3.98 15.81 18.14
CA ALA A 256 3.64 16.27 16.80
C ALA A 256 3.91 15.18 15.74
N LEU A 257 5.00 14.43 15.84
CA LEU A 257 5.26 13.28 14.97
C LEU A 257 4.23 12.16 15.19
N GLU A 258 3.91 11.85 16.45
CA GLU A 258 2.92 10.84 16.81
C GLU A 258 1.52 11.19 16.27
N GLU A 259 1.05 12.42 16.43
CA GLU A 259 -0.26 12.86 15.93
C GLU A 259 -0.39 12.72 14.39
N ARG A 260 0.74 12.79 13.69
CA ARG A 260 0.82 12.68 12.22
C ARG A 260 1.09 11.26 11.74
N ASN A 261 1.30 10.30 12.64
CA ASN A 261 1.87 8.97 12.35
C ASN A 261 3.24 9.01 11.64
N GLU A 262 4.04 10.06 11.89
CA GLU A 262 5.38 10.24 11.28
C GLU A 262 6.52 9.80 12.19
N LEU A 263 6.21 9.37 13.42
CA LEU A 263 7.22 8.85 14.35
C LEU A 263 7.65 7.45 13.88
N SER A 264 8.71 7.40 13.07
CA SER A 264 9.35 6.15 12.65
C SER A 264 10.12 5.49 13.80
N GLU A 265 10.43 4.20 13.68
CA GLU A 265 11.26 3.50 14.67
C GLU A 265 12.65 4.14 14.82
N TYR A 266 13.25 4.62 13.72
CA TYR A 266 14.52 5.33 13.74
C TYR A 266 14.40 6.68 14.47
N ALA A 267 13.41 7.49 14.12
CA ALA A 267 13.20 8.78 14.78
C ALA A 267 12.88 8.61 16.27
N LYS A 268 12.13 7.56 16.63
CA LYS A 268 11.85 7.20 18.02
C LYS A 268 13.12 6.82 18.77
N PHE A 269 13.96 5.97 18.18
CA PHE A 269 15.24 5.59 18.77
C PHE A 269 16.12 6.82 19.04
N ASP A 270 16.24 7.71 18.06
CA ASP A 270 17.04 8.94 18.20
C ASP A 270 16.46 9.85 19.29
N LEU A 271 15.13 10.00 19.35
CA LEU A 271 14.46 10.76 20.41
C LEU A 271 14.68 10.15 21.79
N ASP A 272 14.60 8.82 21.92
CA ASP A 272 14.83 8.11 23.18
C ASP A 272 16.28 8.34 23.68
N GLN A 273 17.27 8.30 22.78
CA GLN A 273 18.66 8.66 23.11
C GLN A 273 18.80 10.13 23.52
N TYR A 274 18.10 11.02 22.82
CA TYR A 274 18.08 12.44 23.13
C TYR A 274 17.46 12.74 24.51
N PHE A 275 16.33 12.11 24.83
CA PHE A 275 15.70 12.21 26.15
C PHE A 275 16.55 11.60 27.25
N HIS A 276 17.25 10.49 26.97
CA HIS A 276 18.21 9.94 27.91
C HIS A 276 19.29 10.95 28.27
N ALA A 277 19.90 11.60 27.28
CA ALA A 277 20.91 12.64 27.52
C ALA A 277 20.37 13.83 28.33
N ILE A 278 19.11 14.24 28.09
CA ILE A 278 18.42 15.25 28.89
C ILE A 278 18.29 14.78 30.35
N GLU A 279 17.79 13.57 30.58
CA GLU A 279 17.58 13.01 31.93
C GLU A 279 18.90 12.93 32.71
N ARG A 280 19.99 12.51 32.06
CA ARG A 280 21.32 12.48 32.66
C ARG A 280 21.76 13.88 33.12
N LEU A 281 21.56 14.90 32.28
CA LEU A 281 21.86 16.28 32.66
C LEU A 281 20.93 16.83 33.75
N GLU A 282 19.65 16.46 33.75
CA GLU A 282 18.71 16.82 34.82
C GLU A 282 19.18 16.27 36.18
N GLY A 283 19.63 15.02 36.22
CA GLY A 283 20.21 14.40 37.40
C GLY A 283 21.52 15.06 37.85
N TYR A 284 22.39 15.42 36.91
CA TYR A 284 23.59 16.21 37.20
C TYR A 284 23.22 17.55 37.85
N PHE A 285 22.31 18.32 37.25
CA PHE A 285 21.89 19.62 37.80
C PHE A 285 21.23 19.50 39.17
N ALA A 286 20.47 18.43 39.42
CA ALA A 286 19.83 18.15 40.70
C ALA A 286 20.80 17.68 41.80
N GLY A 287 22.04 17.32 41.45
CA GLY A 287 23.00 16.75 42.38
C GLY A 287 22.64 15.32 42.83
N SER A 288 21.74 14.65 42.11
CA SER A 288 21.27 13.30 42.42
C SER A 288 22.07 12.20 41.70
N SER A 289 23.02 12.59 40.84
CA SER A 289 23.88 11.65 40.11
C SER A 289 25.20 11.46 40.86
N GLU A 290 25.35 10.35 41.58
CA GLU A 290 26.60 10.01 42.29
C GLU A 290 27.76 9.66 41.33
N SER A 291 27.47 9.39 40.06
CA SER A 291 28.45 8.86 39.08
C SER A 291 28.75 9.79 37.91
N MET A 292 28.22 11.02 37.89
CA MET A 292 28.35 11.91 36.74
C MET A 292 29.12 13.19 37.10
N GLU A 293 30.31 13.33 36.52
CA GLU A 293 31.16 14.49 36.73
C GLU A 293 30.94 15.55 35.65
N GLU A 294 31.55 16.73 35.82
CA GLU A 294 31.45 17.83 34.85
C GLU A 294 31.89 17.42 33.42
N PRO A 295 32.98 16.65 33.21
CA PRO A 295 33.35 16.19 31.87
C PRO A 295 32.24 15.35 31.21
N ASP A 296 31.55 14.51 31.96
CA ASP A 296 30.44 13.69 31.46
C ASP A 296 29.26 14.59 31.05
N ALA A 297 28.91 15.57 31.89
CA ALA A 297 27.86 16.55 31.57
C ALA A 297 28.20 17.33 30.29
N ARG A 298 29.47 17.68 30.06
CA ARG A 298 29.90 18.32 28.81
C ARG A 298 29.69 17.42 27.59
N ILE A 299 29.91 16.10 27.71
CA ILE A 299 29.68 15.14 26.62
C ILE A 299 28.20 15.10 26.25
N TYR A 300 27.31 14.93 27.23
CA TYR A 300 25.86 14.91 26.96
C TYR A 300 25.35 16.24 26.40
N TRP A 301 25.83 17.37 26.93
CA TRP A 301 25.49 18.68 26.39
C TRP A 301 25.95 18.85 24.93
N SER A 302 27.17 18.44 24.61
CA SER A 302 27.70 18.47 23.25
C SER A 302 26.87 17.60 22.31
N TYR A 303 26.51 16.39 22.75
CA TYR A 303 25.61 15.50 22.02
C TYR A 303 24.26 16.17 21.71
N LEU A 304 23.56 16.70 22.72
CA LEU A 304 22.27 17.38 22.53
C LEU A 304 22.36 18.53 21.50
N ARG A 305 23.43 19.33 21.59
CA ARG A 305 23.65 20.44 20.66
C ARG A 305 23.86 19.97 19.22
N ASN A 306 24.60 18.88 19.03
CA ASN A 306 24.94 18.39 17.70
C ASN A 306 23.77 17.68 17.02
N GLU A 307 23.03 16.84 17.76
CA GLU A 307 21.89 16.08 17.21
C GLU A 307 20.70 16.98 16.83
N HIS A 308 20.60 18.18 17.41
CA HIS A 308 19.52 19.13 17.08
C HIS A 308 19.39 19.43 15.58
N ALA A 309 20.51 19.50 14.86
CA ALA A 309 20.50 19.70 13.41
C ALA A 309 19.80 18.54 12.67
N GLY A 310 20.02 17.30 13.10
CA GLY A 310 19.37 16.12 12.54
C GLY A 310 17.86 16.14 12.71
N PHE A 311 17.37 16.45 13.92
CA PHE A 311 15.92 16.58 14.15
C PHE A 311 15.27 17.72 13.37
N THR A 312 15.98 18.84 13.20
CA THR A 312 15.51 19.95 12.35
C THR A 312 15.39 19.51 10.90
N GLN A 313 16.36 18.73 10.40
CA GLN A 313 16.32 18.18 9.05
C GLN A 313 15.14 17.21 8.88
N ILE A 314 14.93 16.30 9.83
CA ILE A 314 13.76 15.39 9.82
C ILE A 314 12.45 16.18 9.72
N ALA A 315 12.32 17.25 10.53
CA ALA A 315 11.15 18.12 10.50
C ALA A 315 10.95 18.79 9.13
N GLU A 316 12.02 19.32 8.54
CA GLU A 316 11.98 19.95 7.21
C GLU A 316 11.62 18.98 6.10
N GLU A 317 12.16 17.76 6.12
CA GLU A 317 11.87 16.72 5.13
C GLU A 317 10.38 16.33 5.17
N ILE A 318 9.81 16.16 6.35
CA ILE A 318 8.39 15.88 6.52
C ILE A 318 7.56 17.09 6.06
N ASP A 319 7.89 18.31 6.51
CA ASP A 319 7.16 19.52 6.13
C ASP A 319 7.11 19.72 4.60
N GLU A 320 8.20 19.41 3.89
CA GLU A 320 8.27 19.48 2.43
C GLU A 320 7.33 18.46 1.75
N GLN A 321 7.17 17.27 2.31
CA GLN A 321 6.20 16.29 1.79
C GLN A 321 4.74 16.78 1.90
N TYR A 322 4.43 17.63 2.88
CA TYR A 322 3.08 18.18 3.10
C TYR A 322 2.81 19.42 2.24
N ARG A 323 3.85 20.01 1.64
CA ARG A 323 3.75 21.14 0.70
C ARG A 323 3.45 20.71 -0.72
N LYS A 324 3.89 19.51 -1.11
CA LYS A 324 3.64 18.88 -2.42
C LYS A 324 2.19 18.41 -2.54
#